data_AF-A0A0R2P876-F1
#
_entry.id   AF-A0A0R2P876-F1
#
_cell.length_a   1.000
_cell.length_b   1.000
_cell.length_c   1.000
_cell.angle_alpha   90.00
_cell.angle_beta   90.00
_cell.angle_gamma   90.00
#
_symmetry.space_group_name_H-M   'P 1'
#
loop_
_entity.id
_entity.type
_entity.pdbx_description
1 polymer ?
#
loop_
_entity_poly.entity_id
_entity_poly.type
_entity_poly.pdbx_seq_one_letter_code
_entity_poly.pdbx_strand_id
1 'polypeptide(L)'
;MSPREYDESDARIRPSRSTRPRSKDRPSHSDAISALVTTVDRGRQTCITEDGTIVTAMRARELGPKSVVTGDNVSLVGDVSGVEGTLARIVAVQERRNSLSRTVDDAAQVERTIVANIDQLVIVVAAANPEPRRGLIDRFLVSAFTEGIVPKIVVTKTDISQVPPFLAEYADLDVEIIHSAIKSQSREKDLARLHQVLEGKISVLVGHSGVGKSTLINALIPESNRATGDVNLATGRGRHTSSSAIALPLVDSDGWIIDTPGIR
;
A
#
# COMPACT_ATOMS: atom_id res chain seq x y z
N MET A 1 45.67 -52.76 -33.79
CA MET A 1 45.76 -51.80 -32.66
C MET A 1 44.60 -52.11 -31.73
N SER A 2 44.84 -52.44 -30.47
CA SER A 2 43.73 -52.70 -29.53
C SER A 2 43.00 -51.38 -29.22
N PRO A 3 41.69 -51.42 -28.91
CA PRO A 3 40.98 -50.26 -28.43
C PRO A 3 41.57 -49.84 -27.08
N ARG A 4 41.76 -48.53 -26.88
CA ARG A 4 42.25 -47.98 -25.61
C ARG A 4 41.17 -48.19 -24.55
N GLU A 5 41.48 -48.93 -23.48
CA GLU A 5 40.62 -49.02 -22.29
C GLU A 5 40.83 -47.77 -21.43
N TYR A 6 39.74 -47.10 -21.08
CA TYR A 6 39.75 -45.96 -20.18
C TYR A 6 39.98 -46.44 -18.75
N ASP A 7 40.93 -45.84 -18.04
CA ASP A 7 41.16 -46.10 -16.62
C ASP A 7 40.89 -44.85 -15.75
N GLU A 8 41.04 -45.00 -14.43
CA GLU A 8 40.80 -43.91 -13.47
C GLU A 8 41.70 -42.67 -13.68
N SER A 9 42.81 -42.80 -14.41
CA SER A 9 43.70 -41.68 -14.75
C SER A 9 43.18 -40.84 -15.93
N ASP A 10 42.22 -41.36 -16.72
CA ASP A 10 41.51 -40.62 -17.75
C ASP A 10 40.37 -39.74 -17.19
N ALA A 11 40.05 -39.87 -15.89
CA ALA A 11 39.04 -39.08 -15.22
C ALA A 11 39.50 -37.62 -15.05
N ARG A 12 39.09 -36.74 -15.98
CA ARG A 12 39.28 -35.29 -15.86
C ARG A 12 38.38 -34.72 -14.75
N ILE A 13 38.88 -34.70 -13.53
CA ILE A 13 38.24 -34.02 -12.40
C ILE A 13 38.27 -32.51 -12.70
N ARG A 14 37.13 -31.91 -13.03
CA ARG A 14 37.03 -30.44 -13.08
C ARG A 14 37.38 -29.91 -11.68
N PRO A 15 38.31 -28.96 -11.54
CA PRO A 15 38.55 -28.32 -10.26
C PRO A 15 37.21 -27.78 -9.74
N SER A 16 36.95 -27.99 -8.45
CA SER A 16 35.76 -27.43 -7.82
C SER A 16 35.76 -25.93 -8.04
N ARG A 17 34.62 -25.38 -8.47
CA ARG A 17 34.48 -23.96 -8.79
C ARG A 17 34.81 -23.16 -7.53
N SER A 18 36.01 -22.58 -7.43
CA SER A 18 36.34 -21.73 -6.30
C SER A 18 35.50 -20.46 -6.42
N THR A 19 34.46 -20.34 -5.61
CA THR A 19 33.75 -19.06 -5.50
C THR A 19 34.68 -18.08 -4.79
N ARG A 20 34.86 -16.88 -5.35
CA ARG A 20 35.58 -15.82 -4.63
C ARG A 20 34.96 -15.70 -3.23
N PRO A 21 35.76 -15.65 -2.16
CA PRO A 21 35.24 -15.38 -0.82
C PRO A 21 34.37 -14.13 -0.90
N ARG A 22 33.12 -14.21 -0.45
CA ARG A 22 32.29 -13.01 -0.34
C ARG A 22 33.03 -12.05 0.59
N SER A 23 33.21 -10.80 0.16
CA SER A 23 33.72 -9.76 1.06
C SER A 23 32.78 -9.72 2.27
N LYS A 24 33.35 -9.83 3.47
CA LYS A 24 32.61 -9.60 4.71
C LYS A 24 32.41 -8.11 4.97
N ASP A 25 33.19 -7.28 4.28
CA ASP A 25 32.99 -5.83 4.24
C ASP A 25 31.68 -5.52 3.55
N ARG A 26 30.77 -5.00 4.36
CA ARG A 26 29.49 -4.49 3.92
C ARG A 26 29.73 -3.11 3.30
N PRO A 27 29.22 -2.83 2.10
CA PRO A 27 29.19 -1.47 1.61
C PRO A 27 28.46 -0.59 2.63
N SER A 28 29.05 0.55 2.97
CA SER A 28 28.49 1.51 3.94
C SER A 28 27.18 2.13 3.46
N HIS A 29 26.89 2.03 2.16
CA HIS A 29 25.73 2.63 1.51
C HIS A 29 25.57 4.13 1.83
N SER A 30 26.70 4.85 1.99
CA SER A 30 26.73 6.28 2.28
C SER A 30 25.99 7.12 1.23
N ASP A 31 25.94 6.63 -0.01
CA ASP A 31 25.36 7.33 -1.15
C ASP A 31 23.90 6.91 -1.39
N ALA A 32 23.27 6.27 -0.40
CA ALA A 32 21.89 5.84 -0.52
C ALA A 32 20.94 7.03 -0.44
N ILE A 33 19.98 7.08 -1.37
CA ILE A 33 18.97 8.14 -1.42
C ILE A 33 17.68 7.68 -0.72
N SER A 34 16.93 8.64 -0.16
CA SER A 34 15.64 8.39 0.45
C SER A 34 14.54 8.27 -0.61
N ALA A 35 13.62 7.34 -0.42
CA ALA A 35 12.44 7.20 -1.26
C ALA A 35 11.25 6.64 -0.48
N LEU A 36 10.03 7.00 -0.90
CA LEU A 36 8.78 6.48 -0.37
C LEU A 36 8.30 5.28 -1.21
N VAL A 37 7.94 4.17 -0.57
CA VAL A 37 7.41 2.99 -1.25
C VAL A 37 5.92 3.18 -1.58
N THR A 38 5.58 3.23 -2.86
CA THR A 38 4.19 3.45 -3.31
C THR A 38 3.46 2.15 -3.64
N THR A 39 4.16 1.13 -4.12
CA THR A 39 3.56 -0.17 -4.46
C THR A 39 4.53 -1.31 -4.15
N VAL A 40 4.00 -2.42 -3.63
CA VAL A 40 4.75 -3.66 -3.42
C VAL A 40 4.13 -4.79 -4.24
N ASP A 41 4.86 -5.24 -5.28
CA ASP A 41 4.45 -6.35 -6.14
C ASP A 41 5.54 -7.42 -6.22
N ARG A 42 5.25 -8.59 -5.65
CA ARG A 42 5.98 -9.88 -5.76
C ARG A 42 7.46 -9.76 -6.14
N GLY A 43 8.25 -9.09 -5.29
CA GLY A 43 9.71 -9.00 -5.39
C GLY A 43 10.25 -7.71 -5.99
N ARG A 44 9.38 -6.86 -6.56
CA ARG A 44 9.67 -5.49 -6.97
C ARG A 44 8.87 -4.50 -6.14
N GLN A 45 9.44 -3.33 -5.95
CA GLN A 45 8.85 -2.21 -5.24
C GLN A 45 8.90 -1.00 -6.16
N THR A 46 7.79 -0.31 -6.27
CA THR A 46 7.78 1.02 -6.88
C THR A 46 8.03 2.02 -5.76
N CYS A 47 9.04 2.86 -5.94
CA CYS A 47 9.41 3.90 -5.00
C CYS A 47 9.38 5.25 -5.71
N ILE A 48 9.08 6.31 -4.98
CA ILE A 48 9.23 7.69 -5.44
C ILE A 48 10.29 8.37 -4.59
N THR A 49 11.26 8.98 -5.24
CA THR A 49 12.35 9.70 -4.58
C THR A 49 11.90 11.13 -4.21
N GLU A 50 12.68 11.83 -3.40
CA GLU A 50 12.34 13.19 -2.95
C GLU A 50 12.22 14.21 -4.10
N ASP A 51 12.90 13.96 -5.23
CA ASP A 51 12.80 14.81 -6.43
C ASP A 51 11.60 14.45 -7.35
N GLY A 52 10.79 13.47 -6.94
CA GLY A 52 9.62 12.99 -7.69
C GLY A 52 9.92 11.87 -8.69
N THR A 53 11.17 11.41 -8.81
CA THR A 53 11.52 10.34 -9.75
C THR A 53 10.94 9.01 -9.29
N ILE A 54 10.19 8.35 -10.18
CA ILE A 54 9.64 7.01 -9.97
C ILE A 54 10.71 5.98 -10.30
N VAL A 55 11.03 5.13 -9.32
CA VAL A 55 12.10 4.13 -9.43
C VAL A 55 11.54 2.75 -9.14
N THR A 56 11.90 1.77 -9.97
CA THR A 56 11.66 0.36 -9.68
C THR A 56 12.85 -0.18 -8.89
N ALA A 57 12.59 -0.72 -7.71
CA ALA A 57 13.61 -1.27 -6.83
C ALA A 57 13.34 -2.74 -6.49
N MET A 58 14.40 -3.46 -6.13
CA MET A 58 14.30 -4.76 -5.46
C MET A 58 14.84 -4.68 -4.05
N ARG A 59 14.20 -5.39 -3.14
CA ARG A 59 14.68 -5.52 -1.77
C ARG A 59 15.99 -6.31 -1.68
N ALA A 60 16.94 -5.80 -0.89
CA ALA A 60 18.13 -6.54 -0.49
C ALA A 60 17.76 -7.84 0.25
N ARG A 61 18.57 -8.89 0.09
CA ARG A 61 18.29 -10.22 0.67
C ARG A 61 18.29 -10.17 2.20
N GLU A 62 19.13 -9.31 2.75
CA GLU A 62 19.44 -9.08 4.15
C GLU A 62 18.24 -8.55 4.93
N LEU A 63 17.36 -7.79 4.28
CA LEU A 63 16.15 -7.23 4.90
C LEU A 63 15.10 -8.29 5.25
N GLY A 64 15.30 -9.56 4.85
CA GLY A 64 14.35 -10.63 5.14
C GLY A 64 13.03 -10.52 4.35
N PRO A 65 12.23 -11.59 4.30
CA PRO A 65 10.96 -11.58 3.58
C PRO A 65 9.96 -10.60 4.22
N LYS A 66 9.12 -9.96 3.39
CA LYS A 66 7.99 -9.10 3.80
C LYS A 66 8.36 -7.87 4.66
N SER A 67 9.62 -7.45 4.67
CA SER A 67 10.05 -6.29 5.47
C SER A 67 9.69 -4.93 4.88
N VAL A 68 9.35 -4.85 3.59
CA VAL A 68 8.97 -3.61 2.92
C VAL A 68 7.47 -3.63 2.63
N VAL A 69 6.78 -2.58 3.06
CA VAL A 69 5.35 -2.35 2.84
C VAL A 69 5.11 -0.99 2.18
N THR A 70 3.90 -0.76 1.68
CA THR A 70 3.51 0.54 1.13
C THR A 70 3.53 1.60 2.24
N GLY A 71 4.07 2.79 1.95
CA GLY A 71 4.25 3.86 2.92
C GLY A 71 5.59 3.82 3.68
N ASP A 72 6.41 2.77 3.50
CA ASP A 72 7.76 2.77 4.07
C ASP A 72 8.65 3.84 3.42
N ASN A 73 9.43 4.54 4.25
CA ASN A 73 10.58 5.31 3.79
C ASN A 73 11.80 4.39 3.72
N VAL A 74 12.47 4.35 2.57
CA VAL A 74 13.53 3.39 2.28
C VAL A 74 14.79 4.08 1.76
N SER A 75 15.93 3.42 1.95
CA SER A 75 17.20 3.84 1.37
C SER A 75 17.47 3.03 0.10
N LEU A 76 17.63 3.72 -1.03
CA LEU A 76 17.90 3.14 -2.34
C LEU A 76 19.35 3.34 -2.76
N VAL A 77 19.94 2.32 -3.40
CA VAL A 77 21.23 2.40 -4.09
C VAL A 77 21.13 1.81 -5.49
N GLY A 78 22.11 2.12 -6.33
CA GLY A 78 22.18 1.65 -7.71
C GLY A 78 21.63 2.69 -8.67
N ASP A 79 20.99 2.24 -9.75
CA ASP A 79 20.43 3.15 -10.74
C ASP A 79 19.05 3.65 -10.29
N VAL A 80 19.01 4.94 -9.95
CA VAL A 80 17.83 5.66 -9.44
C VAL A 80 17.31 6.67 -10.46
N SER A 81 17.78 6.62 -11.71
CA SER A 81 17.39 7.57 -12.77
C SER A 81 15.93 7.45 -13.22
N GLY A 82 15.26 6.35 -12.88
CA GLY A 82 13.87 6.09 -13.28
C GLY A 82 13.70 5.73 -14.77
N VAL A 83 14.79 5.61 -15.53
CA VAL A 83 14.74 5.22 -16.95
C VAL A 83 14.23 3.78 -17.08
N GLU A 84 13.46 3.49 -18.13
CA GLU A 84 12.95 2.15 -18.37
C GLU A 84 14.09 1.11 -18.43
N GLY A 85 13.91 -0.02 -17.72
CA GLY A 85 14.92 -1.07 -17.62
C GLY A 85 15.95 -0.87 -16.50
N THR A 86 15.94 0.27 -15.82
CA THR A 86 16.78 0.50 -14.63
C THR A 86 16.23 -0.22 -13.40
N LEU A 87 17.12 -0.51 -12.44
CA LEU A 87 16.77 -1.24 -11.24
C LEU A 87 17.61 -0.79 -10.05
N ALA A 88 16.95 -0.18 -9.07
CA ALA A 88 17.55 0.15 -7.79
C ALA A 88 17.47 -1.01 -6.80
N ARG A 89 18.16 -0.86 -5.66
CA ARG A 89 18.10 -1.80 -4.54
C ARG A 89 17.75 -1.08 -3.25
N ILE A 90 16.71 -1.56 -2.55
CA ILE A 90 16.39 -1.15 -1.18
C ILE A 90 17.37 -1.83 -0.25
N VAL A 91 18.19 -1.05 0.45
CA VAL A 91 19.21 -1.54 1.40
C VAL A 91 18.80 -1.39 2.85
N ALA A 92 17.93 -0.42 3.15
CA ALA A 92 17.38 -0.18 4.47
C ALA A 92 15.92 0.26 4.39
N VAL A 93 15.16 -0.06 5.44
CA VAL A 93 13.84 0.50 5.72
C VAL A 93 14.01 1.37 6.95
N GLN A 94 13.58 2.63 6.88
CA GLN A 94 13.64 3.55 8.01
C GLN A 94 12.67 3.12 9.11
N GLU A 95 12.87 3.62 10.32
CA GLU A 95 11.97 3.35 11.45
C GLU A 95 10.55 3.85 11.13
N ARG A 96 9.56 3.01 11.41
CA ARG A 96 8.15 3.31 11.16
C ARG A 96 7.60 4.11 12.33
N ARG A 97 6.89 5.21 12.06
CA ARG A 97 6.13 5.92 13.11
C ARG A 97 4.95 5.11 13.64
N ASN A 98 4.27 4.41 12.75
CA ASN A 98 3.09 3.60 13.02
C ASN A 98 2.84 2.64 11.84
N SER A 99 1.91 1.70 12.02
CA SER A 99 1.57 0.78 10.94
C SER A 99 0.16 0.22 11.05
N LEU A 100 -0.38 -0.27 9.93
CA LEU A 100 -1.60 -1.09 9.94
C LEU A 100 -1.28 -2.51 9.54
N SER A 101 -1.66 -3.43 10.41
CA SER A 101 -1.48 -4.86 10.25
C SER A 101 -2.81 -5.57 10.05
N ARG A 102 -2.76 -6.72 9.39
CA ARG A 102 -3.89 -7.64 9.26
C ARG A 102 -3.47 -9.04 9.71
N THR A 103 -4.35 -9.70 10.43
CA THR A 103 -4.25 -11.13 10.71
C THR A 103 -4.49 -11.94 9.44
N VAL A 104 -3.50 -12.74 9.04
CA VAL A 104 -3.57 -13.53 7.79
C VAL A 104 -4.35 -14.82 8.00
N ASP A 105 -4.24 -15.42 9.19
CA ASP A 105 -4.86 -16.67 9.57
C ASP A 105 -5.08 -16.69 11.09
N ASP A 106 -6.33 -16.91 11.52
CA ASP A 106 -6.72 -16.95 12.95
C ASP A 106 -5.99 -18.09 13.69
N ALA A 107 -5.64 -19.16 12.98
CA ALA A 107 -4.93 -20.31 13.54
C ALA A 107 -3.43 -20.05 13.77
N ALA A 108 -2.82 -19.18 12.95
CA ALA A 108 -1.38 -18.94 13.00
C ALA A 108 -1.00 -17.69 13.80
N GLN A 109 -1.95 -16.81 14.14
CA GLN A 109 -1.71 -15.53 14.82
C GLN A 109 -0.58 -14.69 14.17
N VAL A 110 -0.37 -14.87 12.86
CA VAL A 110 0.65 -14.13 12.14
C VAL A 110 0.04 -12.82 11.67
N GLU A 111 0.39 -11.76 12.36
CA GLU A 111 0.14 -10.41 11.91
C GLU A 111 1.03 -10.08 10.71
N ARG A 112 0.44 -9.40 9.73
CA ARG A 112 1.16 -8.90 8.58
C ARG A 112 0.88 -7.41 8.41
N THR A 113 1.92 -6.61 8.55
CA THR A 113 1.89 -5.20 8.19
C THR A 113 1.53 -5.05 6.71
N ILE A 114 0.56 -4.19 6.43
CA ILE A 114 0.08 -3.86 5.08
C ILE A 114 0.59 -2.48 4.67
N VAL A 115 0.55 -1.51 5.59
CA VAL A 115 0.89 -0.11 5.35
C VAL A 115 1.64 0.46 6.56
N ALA A 116 2.55 1.41 6.34
CA ALA A 116 3.28 2.12 7.38
C ALA A 116 3.25 3.65 7.18
N ASN A 117 3.66 4.40 8.21
CA ASN A 117 3.82 5.86 8.20
C ASN A 117 2.54 6.60 7.76
N ILE A 118 1.45 6.29 8.45
CA ILE A 118 0.11 6.75 8.16
C ILE A 118 -0.16 7.98 9.01
N ASP A 119 -0.61 9.07 8.39
CA ASP A 119 -0.98 10.28 9.12
C ASP A 119 -2.45 10.24 9.53
N GLN A 120 -3.30 9.67 8.67
CA GLN A 120 -4.72 9.54 8.95
C GLN A 120 -5.36 8.27 8.38
N LEU A 121 -6.33 7.74 9.13
CA LEU A 121 -7.17 6.60 8.74
C LEU A 121 -8.54 7.11 8.33
N VAL A 122 -8.86 7.00 7.04
CA VAL A 122 -10.15 7.43 6.48
C VAL A 122 -11.08 6.23 6.39
N ILE A 123 -12.01 6.14 7.34
CA ILE A 123 -13.01 5.10 7.44
C ILE A 123 -14.19 5.47 6.55
N VAL A 124 -14.29 4.82 5.40
CA VAL A 124 -15.36 5.06 4.42
C VAL A 124 -16.54 4.15 4.72
N VAL A 125 -17.69 4.76 4.99
CA VAL A 125 -18.98 4.10 5.23
C VAL A 125 -20.02 4.65 4.26
N ALA A 126 -20.99 3.84 3.87
CA ALA A 126 -22.10 4.31 3.06
C ALA A 126 -23.32 4.56 3.95
N ALA A 127 -24.08 5.62 3.66
CA ALA A 127 -25.38 5.86 4.30
C ALA A 127 -26.40 4.76 3.96
N ALA A 128 -26.27 4.11 2.79
CA ALA A 128 -27.05 2.94 2.40
C ALA A 128 -26.27 2.00 1.47
N ASN A 129 -26.63 0.70 1.51
CA ASN A 129 -26.17 -0.34 0.58
C ASN A 129 -24.64 -0.39 0.40
N PRO A 130 -23.86 -0.93 1.35
CA PRO A 130 -24.30 -1.61 2.58
C PRO A 130 -24.57 -0.64 3.74
N GLU A 131 -25.42 -1.06 4.69
CA GLU A 131 -25.58 -0.33 5.96
C GLU A 131 -24.26 -0.26 6.74
N PRO A 132 -23.97 0.88 7.38
CA PRO A 132 -22.76 1.04 8.17
C PRO A 132 -22.85 0.16 9.42
N ARG A 133 -21.80 -0.65 9.65
CA ARG A 133 -21.73 -1.55 10.80
C ARG A 133 -20.85 -0.93 11.88
N ARG A 134 -21.45 -0.58 13.02
CA ARG A 134 -20.75 -0.07 14.22
C ARG A 134 -19.48 -0.87 14.53
N GLY A 135 -19.60 -2.18 14.70
CA GLY A 135 -18.45 -3.04 15.06
C GLY A 135 -17.31 -3.09 14.04
N LEU A 136 -17.48 -2.66 12.78
CA LEU A 136 -16.33 -2.45 11.88
C LEU A 136 -15.66 -1.10 12.15
N ILE A 137 -16.46 -0.05 12.31
CA ILE A 137 -15.98 1.30 12.60
C ILE A 137 -15.19 1.28 13.92
N ASP A 138 -15.77 0.69 14.97
CA ASP A 138 -15.16 0.58 16.29
C ASP A 138 -13.80 -0.12 16.22
N ARG A 139 -13.70 -1.22 15.46
CA ARG A 139 -12.42 -1.94 15.26
C ARG A 139 -11.37 -1.06 14.58
N PHE A 140 -11.74 -0.28 13.58
CA PHE A 140 -10.81 0.65 12.95
C PHE A 140 -10.40 1.81 13.85
N LEU A 141 -11.34 2.34 14.64
CA LEU A 141 -11.03 3.38 15.63
C LEU A 141 -10.05 2.86 16.68
N VAL A 142 -10.28 1.64 17.19
CA VAL A 142 -9.34 1.00 18.13
C VAL A 142 -7.96 0.83 17.50
N SER A 143 -7.85 0.31 16.27
CA SER A 143 -6.56 0.22 15.57
C SER A 143 -5.90 1.59 15.41
N ALA A 144 -6.66 2.60 14.99
CA ALA A 144 -6.14 3.95 14.76
C ALA A 144 -5.59 4.57 16.05
N PHE A 145 -6.36 4.53 17.14
CA PHE A 145 -5.93 5.10 18.42
C PHE A 145 -4.75 4.33 19.03
N THR A 146 -4.72 3.01 18.89
CA THR A 146 -3.59 2.18 19.36
C THR A 146 -2.28 2.54 18.65
N GLU A 147 -2.37 2.83 17.34
CA GLU A 147 -1.22 3.17 16.48
C GLU A 147 -0.94 4.68 16.41
N GLY A 148 -1.68 5.50 17.17
CA GLY A 148 -1.54 6.96 17.13
C GLY A 148 -1.86 7.59 15.76
N ILE A 149 -2.72 6.93 14.96
CA ILE A 149 -3.19 7.41 13.66
C ILE A 149 -4.47 8.22 13.88
N VAL A 150 -4.59 9.40 13.25
CA VAL A 150 -5.80 10.22 13.37
C VAL A 150 -6.95 9.62 12.55
N PRO A 151 -8.05 9.14 13.16
CA PRO A 151 -9.17 8.60 12.40
C PRO A 151 -10.11 9.70 11.89
N LYS A 152 -10.70 9.47 10.72
CA LYS A 152 -11.77 10.28 10.14
C LYS A 152 -12.83 9.37 9.54
N ILE A 153 -14.09 9.75 9.62
CA ILE A 153 -15.19 8.99 9.01
C ILE A 153 -15.71 9.75 7.80
N VAL A 154 -15.71 9.10 6.64
CA VAL A 154 -16.33 9.63 5.41
C VAL A 154 -17.60 8.86 5.13
N VAL A 155 -18.73 9.53 5.20
CA VAL A 155 -20.06 8.99 4.90
C VAL A 155 -20.39 9.28 3.45
N THR A 156 -20.43 8.25 2.62
CA THR A 156 -20.79 8.33 1.20
C THR A 156 -22.28 8.04 0.99
N LYS A 157 -22.77 8.33 -0.22
CA LYS A 157 -24.16 8.05 -0.65
C LYS A 157 -25.22 8.76 0.19
N THR A 158 -24.87 9.92 0.75
CA THR A 158 -25.81 10.78 1.50
C THR A 158 -26.88 11.41 0.60
N ASP A 159 -26.70 11.32 -0.72
CA ASP A 159 -27.73 11.61 -1.73
C ASP A 159 -28.85 10.55 -1.79
N ILE A 160 -28.59 9.33 -1.31
CA ILE A 160 -29.52 8.19 -1.41
C ILE A 160 -30.27 7.95 -0.09
N SER A 161 -29.60 8.14 1.05
CA SER A 161 -30.16 7.85 2.35
C SER A 161 -29.66 8.83 3.41
N GLN A 162 -30.46 8.99 4.47
CA GLN A 162 -30.06 9.71 5.66
C GLN A 162 -28.91 9.01 6.37
N VAL A 163 -28.04 9.82 6.98
CA VAL A 163 -26.92 9.32 7.79
C VAL A 163 -27.47 8.65 9.05
N PRO A 164 -27.10 7.41 9.35
CA PRO A 164 -27.57 6.75 10.57
C PRO A 164 -27.22 7.56 11.82
N PRO A 165 -28.19 7.80 12.74
CA PRO A 165 -28.01 8.72 13.88
C PRO A 165 -26.81 8.38 14.75
N PHE A 166 -26.49 7.09 14.83
CA PHE A 166 -25.39 6.64 15.64
C PHE A 166 -24.01 7.13 15.21
N LEU A 167 -23.84 7.50 13.95
CA LEU A 167 -22.56 7.99 13.48
C LEU A 167 -22.18 9.29 14.21
N ALA A 168 -23.18 10.08 14.64
CA ALA A 168 -22.95 11.29 15.43
C ALA A 168 -22.28 11.01 16.78
N GLU A 169 -22.48 9.82 17.36
CA GLU A 169 -21.84 9.43 18.63
C GLU A 169 -20.30 9.39 18.51
N TYR A 170 -19.74 9.20 17.31
CA TYR A 170 -18.29 9.21 17.11
C TYR A 170 -17.70 10.62 17.16
N ALA A 171 -18.50 11.67 16.96
CA ALA A 171 -18.02 13.05 17.10
C ALA A 171 -17.61 13.37 18.55
N ASP A 172 -18.22 12.69 19.54
CA ASP A 172 -17.86 12.81 20.96
C ASP A 172 -16.48 12.22 21.28
N LEU A 173 -15.88 11.48 20.33
CA LEU A 173 -14.52 10.91 20.41
C LEU A 173 -13.51 11.74 19.60
N ASP A 174 -13.82 12.99 19.29
CA ASP A 174 -13.02 13.89 18.44
C ASP A 174 -12.77 13.33 17.02
N VAL A 175 -13.63 12.42 16.56
CA VAL A 175 -13.54 11.86 15.21
C VAL A 175 -14.28 12.78 14.24
N GLU A 176 -13.55 13.38 13.30
CA GLU A 176 -14.17 14.22 12.27
C GLU A 176 -15.02 13.36 11.32
N ILE A 177 -16.29 13.75 11.15
CA ILE A 177 -17.24 13.12 10.24
C ILE A 177 -17.44 14.03 9.03
N ILE A 178 -17.16 13.51 7.83
CA ILE A 178 -17.26 14.22 6.56
C ILE A 178 -18.32 13.53 5.71
N HIS A 179 -19.24 14.31 5.16
CA HIS A 179 -20.29 13.79 4.29
C HIS A 179 -19.87 13.99 2.83
N SER A 180 -20.14 13.00 1.99
CA SER A 180 -19.84 13.07 0.56
C SER A 180 -21.03 12.56 -0.25
N ALA A 181 -21.69 13.49 -0.94
CA ALA A 181 -22.76 13.22 -1.89
C ALA A 181 -22.19 13.29 -3.32
N ILE A 182 -21.51 12.24 -3.76
CA ILE A 182 -20.77 12.24 -5.05
C ILE A 182 -21.71 12.47 -6.26
N LYS A 183 -23.02 12.21 -6.12
CA LYS A 183 -24.02 12.39 -7.21
C LYS A 183 -24.90 13.64 -7.07
N SER A 184 -24.68 14.49 -6.07
CA SER A 184 -25.50 15.68 -5.86
C SER A 184 -24.85 16.94 -6.45
N GLN A 185 -25.56 18.06 -6.41
CA GLN A 185 -25.02 19.39 -6.73
C GLN A 185 -23.95 19.86 -5.73
N SER A 186 -23.80 19.22 -4.56
CA SER A 186 -22.77 19.55 -3.56
C SER A 186 -21.43 18.87 -3.80
N ARG A 187 -21.32 18.01 -4.83
CA ARG A 187 -20.13 17.20 -5.13
C ARG A 187 -18.83 18.00 -5.09
N GLU A 188 -18.77 19.14 -5.76
CA GLU A 188 -17.54 19.92 -5.88
C GLU A 188 -17.07 20.46 -4.53
N LYS A 189 -18.00 20.98 -3.71
CA LYS A 189 -17.71 21.46 -2.36
C LYS A 189 -17.26 20.33 -1.43
N ASP A 190 -17.91 19.17 -1.52
CA ASP A 190 -17.57 17.99 -0.70
C ASP A 190 -16.18 17.45 -1.07
N LEU A 191 -15.86 17.40 -2.37
CA LEU A 191 -14.55 16.98 -2.85
C LEU A 191 -13.46 17.99 -2.48
N ALA A 192 -13.71 19.29 -2.59
CA ALA A 192 -12.76 20.32 -2.18
C ALA A 192 -12.41 20.21 -0.68
N ARG A 193 -13.43 19.98 0.18
CA ARG A 193 -13.19 19.75 1.61
C ARG A 193 -12.36 18.49 1.85
N LEU A 194 -12.68 17.38 1.16
CA LEU A 194 -11.91 16.15 1.29
C LEU A 194 -10.46 16.35 0.82
N HIS A 195 -10.26 17.06 -0.28
CA HIS A 195 -8.95 17.37 -0.82
C HIS A 195 -8.10 18.14 0.20
N GLN A 196 -8.66 19.19 0.81
CA GLN A 196 -8.01 19.95 1.89
C GLN A 196 -7.67 19.08 3.13
N VAL A 197 -8.51 18.09 3.45
CA VAL A 197 -8.26 17.18 4.58
C VAL A 197 -7.08 16.23 4.28
N LEU A 198 -6.94 15.81 3.02
CA LEU A 198 -5.97 14.84 2.53
C LEU A 198 -4.62 15.48 2.14
N GLU A 199 -4.62 16.78 1.86
CA GLU A 199 -3.43 17.57 1.56
C GLU A 199 -2.36 17.43 2.65
N GLY A 200 -1.13 17.27 2.20
CA GLY A 200 0.11 17.07 2.95
C GLY A 200 0.27 15.71 3.62
N LYS A 201 -0.67 14.76 3.44
CA LYS A 201 -0.79 13.58 4.33
C LYS A 201 -0.84 12.25 3.60
N ILE A 202 -0.30 11.22 4.26
CA ILE A 202 -0.50 9.82 3.90
C ILE A 202 -1.79 9.32 4.53
N SER A 203 -2.80 9.08 3.69
CA SER A 203 -4.17 8.77 4.08
C SER A 203 -4.55 7.37 3.65
N VAL A 204 -4.87 6.48 4.59
CA VAL A 204 -5.30 5.12 4.27
C VAL A 204 -6.82 5.06 4.23
N LEU A 205 -7.38 4.55 3.13
CA LEU A 205 -8.83 4.37 2.99
C LEU A 205 -9.23 2.93 3.34
N VAL A 206 -10.06 2.79 4.37
CA VAL A 206 -10.63 1.52 4.83
C VAL A 206 -12.15 1.52 4.79
N GLY A 207 -12.77 0.35 4.79
CA GLY A 207 -14.24 0.21 4.78
C GLY A 207 -14.72 -1.01 4.01
N HIS A 208 -16.00 -1.34 4.13
CA HIS A 208 -16.58 -2.51 3.45
C HIS A 208 -16.46 -2.42 1.91
N SER A 209 -16.63 -3.57 1.24
CA SER A 209 -16.84 -3.56 -0.21
C SER A 209 -18.17 -2.88 -0.54
N GLY A 210 -18.24 -2.14 -1.64
CA GLY A 210 -19.49 -1.50 -2.10
C GLY A 210 -19.86 -0.17 -1.41
N VAL A 211 -19.11 0.28 -0.41
CA VAL A 211 -19.35 1.59 0.25
C VAL A 211 -18.93 2.79 -0.61
N GLY A 212 -18.36 2.57 -1.80
CA GLY A 212 -17.96 3.66 -2.71
C GLY A 212 -16.53 4.16 -2.57
N LYS A 213 -15.62 3.43 -1.92
CA LYS A 213 -14.18 3.79 -1.83
C LYS A 213 -13.55 4.08 -3.21
N SER A 214 -13.68 3.16 -4.15
CA SER A 214 -13.11 3.33 -5.50
C SER A 214 -13.73 4.50 -6.26
N THR A 215 -15.04 4.74 -6.07
CA THR A 215 -15.72 5.91 -6.62
C THR A 215 -15.18 7.21 -6.03
N LEU A 216 -14.92 7.23 -4.71
CA LEU A 216 -14.31 8.37 -4.03
C LEU A 216 -12.88 8.63 -4.51
N ILE A 217 -12.07 7.57 -4.64
CA ILE A 217 -10.69 7.66 -5.14
C ILE A 217 -10.68 8.23 -6.56
N ASN A 218 -11.53 7.76 -7.46
CA ASN A 218 -11.60 8.29 -8.82
C ASN A 218 -12.11 9.74 -8.87
N ALA A 219 -12.94 10.15 -7.91
CA ALA A 219 -13.40 11.52 -7.84
C ALA A 219 -12.29 12.47 -7.36
N LEU A 220 -11.40 12.00 -6.49
CA LEU A 220 -10.25 12.76 -5.96
C LEU A 220 -9.02 12.69 -6.89
N ILE A 221 -8.88 11.59 -7.61
CA ILE A 221 -7.75 11.30 -8.51
C ILE A 221 -8.35 10.77 -9.82
N PRO A 222 -8.82 11.66 -10.71
CA PRO A 222 -9.47 11.26 -11.97
C PRO A 222 -8.60 10.37 -12.85
N GLU A 223 -7.28 10.57 -12.83
CA GLU A 223 -6.31 9.79 -13.61
C GLU A 223 -6.06 8.38 -13.05
N SER A 224 -6.54 8.07 -11.84
CA SER A 224 -6.29 6.77 -11.19
C SER A 224 -6.97 5.59 -11.88
N ASN A 225 -7.94 5.83 -12.79
CA ASN A 225 -8.66 4.84 -13.60
C ASN A 225 -9.07 3.57 -12.83
N ARG A 226 -9.45 3.70 -11.55
CA ARG A 226 -9.87 2.54 -10.75
C ARG A 226 -11.21 2.02 -11.29
N ALA A 227 -11.34 0.72 -11.47
CA ALA A 227 -12.61 0.15 -11.93
C ALA A 227 -13.75 0.46 -10.93
N THR A 228 -14.72 1.28 -11.33
CA THR A 228 -15.95 1.52 -10.57
C THR A 228 -16.99 0.45 -10.89
N GLY A 229 -16.81 -0.75 -10.34
CA GLY A 229 -17.84 -1.80 -10.21
C GLY A 229 -18.66 -2.20 -11.46
N ASP A 230 -18.32 -3.33 -12.07
CA ASP A 230 -19.16 -4.54 -12.11
C ASP A 230 -18.35 -5.69 -12.74
N VAL A 231 -18.71 -6.93 -12.39
CA VAL A 231 -18.00 -8.17 -12.71
C VAL A 231 -17.65 -8.25 -14.20
N ASN A 232 -16.36 -8.32 -14.54
CA ASN A 232 -15.95 -8.38 -15.94
C ASN A 232 -16.31 -9.75 -16.54
N LEU A 233 -17.44 -9.80 -17.23
CA LEU A 233 -18.04 -10.96 -17.93
C LEU A 233 -17.19 -11.48 -19.10
N ALA A 234 -16.01 -10.92 -19.36
CA ALA A 234 -15.24 -11.19 -20.58
C ALA A 234 -14.18 -12.31 -20.49
N THR A 235 -13.86 -12.86 -19.31
CA THR A 235 -12.71 -13.80 -19.21
C THR A 235 -12.96 -15.12 -18.47
N GLY A 236 -14.13 -15.36 -17.88
CA GLY A 236 -14.46 -16.67 -17.28
C GLY A 236 -13.45 -17.19 -16.22
N ARG A 237 -12.51 -16.35 -15.76
CA ARG A 237 -11.58 -16.62 -14.66
C ARG A 237 -11.74 -15.50 -13.65
N GLY A 238 -12.20 -15.90 -12.46
CA GLY A 238 -12.70 -14.99 -11.45
C GLY A 238 -11.63 -14.18 -10.72
N ARG A 239 -12.16 -13.11 -10.12
CA ARG A 239 -11.72 -12.37 -8.94
C ARG A 239 -10.49 -11.47 -9.12
N HIS A 240 -10.79 -10.19 -9.33
CA HIS A 240 -9.93 -9.07 -8.98
C HIS A 240 -9.49 -9.19 -7.50
N THR A 241 -8.33 -9.79 -7.28
CA THR A 241 -7.58 -9.79 -6.03
C THR A 241 -6.35 -8.91 -6.22
N SER A 242 -6.52 -7.59 -6.22
CA SER A 242 -5.43 -6.72 -5.78
C SER A 242 -5.19 -7.10 -4.32
N SER A 243 -4.12 -7.83 -4.02
CA SER A 243 -3.80 -8.31 -2.65
C SER A 243 -2.79 -7.40 -1.94
N SER A 244 -2.39 -6.32 -2.60
CA SER A 244 -1.40 -5.34 -2.13
C SER A 244 -2.04 -3.96 -2.06
N ALA A 245 -1.65 -3.20 -1.04
CA ALA A 245 -1.97 -1.78 -0.94
C ALA A 245 -1.22 -0.98 -2.00
N ILE A 246 -1.86 0.07 -2.53
CA ILE A 246 -1.27 0.96 -3.53
C ILE A 246 -1.45 2.40 -3.05
N ALA A 247 -0.35 3.15 -3.01
CA ALA A 247 -0.35 4.59 -2.79
C ALA A 247 -0.55 5.32 -4.12
N LEU A 248 -1.52 6.23 -4.15
CA LEU A 248 -1.83 7.09 -5.26
C LEU A 248 -1.54 8.54 -4.86
N PRO A 249 -0.81 9.31 -5.67
CA PRO A 249 -0.58 10.73 -5.39
C PRO A 249 -1.89 11.49 -5.56
N LEU A 250 -2.14 12.44 -4.66
CA LEU A 250 -3.26 13.37 -4.77
C LEU A 250 -2.99 14.33 -5.94
N VAL A 251 -4.02 14.70 -6.68
CA VAL A 251 -3.89 15.64 -7.81
C VAL A 251 -3.69 17.06 -7.27
N ASP A 252 -2.83 17.85 -7.91
CA ASP A 252 -2.58 19.27 -7.59
C ASP A 252 -2.16 19.57 -6.14
N SER A 253 -1.70 18.57 -5.39
CA SER A 253 -1.25 18.73 -4.00
C SER A 253 -0.29 17.63 -3.57
N ASP A 254 0.56 17.94 -2.60
CA ASP A 254 1.40 16.95 -1.94
C ASP A 254 0.51 16.09 -1.04
N GLY A 255 0.33 14.81 -1.32
CA GLY A 255 -0.55 13.95 -0.53
C GLY A 255 -0.68 12.58 -1.13
N TRP A 256 -0.99 11.58 -0.30
CA TRP A 256 -1.06 10.20 -0.74
C TRP A 256 -2.33 9.52 -0.24
N ILE A 257 -3.04 8.87 -1.16
CA ILE A 257 -4.17 8.00 -0.85
C ILE A 257 -3.71 6.56 -1.00
N ILE A 258 -3.73 5.80 0.11
CA ILE A 258 -3.42 4.38 0.10
C ILE A 258 -4.72 3.58 0.14
N ASP A 259 -4.99 2.86 -0.94
CA ASP A 259 -6.13 1.93 -1.03
C ASP A 259 -5.69 0.54 -0.55
N THR A 260 -6.27 0.07 0.54
CA THR A 260 -5.97 -1.24 1.13
C THR A 260 -7.10 -2.24 0.85
N PRO A 261 -6.94 -3.15 -0.13
CA PRO A 261 -7.92 -4.19 -0.37
C PRO A 261 -7.89 -5.24 0.75
N GLY A 262 -9.02 -5.43 1.44
CA GLY A 262 -9.23 -6.57 2.32
C GLY A 262 -8.81 -6.41 3.78
N ILE A 263 -8.74 -5.18 4.31
CA ILE A 263 -8.80 -4.97 5.77
C ILE A 263 -10.29 -5.04 6.18
N ARG A 264 -10.63 -5.96 7.09
CA ARG A 264 -12.00 -6.34 7.49
C ARG A 264 -12.13 -6.51 8.98
#